data_AF-A0ABD1AW70-F1
#
_entry.id   AF-A0ABD1AW70-F1
#
_cell.length_a   1.000
_cell.length_b   1.000
_cell.length_c   1.000
_cell.angle_alpha   90.00
_cell.angle_beta   90.00
_cell.angle_gamma   90.00
#
_symmetry.space_group_name_H-M   'P 1'
#
loop_
_entity.id
_entity.type
_entity.pdbx_description
1 polymer ?
#
loop_
_entity_poly.entity_id
_entity_poly.type
_entity_poly.pdbx_seq_one_letter_code
_entity_poly.pdbx_strand_id
1 'polypeptide(L)'
;MGGCFSVSLSCDQVVNQVSQWLCVRESYIHCLEENLTALEKTMDDLKAKRDDLSRKVEREEDRGLRRLTQIQVWLTWVETIDSQVNDLLSGRNTEIQRLCLCGFCSKSLKKSYRYGKRVFTMLKEVENLISMTLIARFGILSLLASILFLNFSAQDKV
;
A
#
# COMPACT_ATOMS: atom_id res chain seq x y z
N MET A 1 -44.48 -22.34 44.67
CA MET A 1 -44.35 -20.91 44.32
C MET A 1 -42.96 -20.71 43.72
N GLY A 2 -42.87 -20.55 42.41
CA GLY A 2 -41.59 -20.33 41.72
C GLY A 2 -41.82 -19.36 40.57
N GLY A 3 -41.58 -18.07 40.81
CA GLY A 3 -41.67 -17.04 39.80
C GLY A 3 -40.39 -16.97 38.98
N CYS A 4 -40.49 -17.09 37.66
CA CYS A 4 -39.40 -16.76 36.75
C CYS A 4 -39.34 -15.24 36.62
N PHE A 5 -38.21 -14.64 37.00
CA PHE A 5 -37.94 -13.23 36.72
C PHE A 5 -37.71 -13.06 35.21
N SER A 6 -38.69 -12.49 34.51
CA SER A 6 -38.47 -11.99 33.15
C SER A 6 -37.84 -10.60 33.24
N VAL A 7 -36.54 -10.49 32.97
CA VAL A 7 -35.94 -9.19 32.66
C VAL A 7 -36.43 -8.82 31.26
N SER A 8 -37.45 -7.98 31.16
CA SER A 8 -37.92 -7.42 29.90
C SER A 8 -36.91 -6.37 29.42
N LEU A 9 -35.79 -6.84 28.86
CA LEU A 9 -34.93 -6.01 28.02
C LEU A 9 -35.69 -5.81 26.70
N SER A 10 -36.01 -4.58 26.29
CA SER A 10 -36.79 -4.39 25.07
C SER A 10 -36.03 -5.01 23.90
N CYS A 11 -36.66 -6.00 23.25
CA CYS A 11 -36.06 -6.72 22.13
C CYS A 11 -35.60 -5.74 21.04
N ASP A 12 -36.33 -4.64 20.86
CA ASP A 12 -36.04 -3.57 19.90
C ASP A 12 -34.70 -2.89 20.15
N GLN A 13 -34.32 -2.65 21.42
CA GLN A 13 -33.04 -2.02 21.74
C GLN A 13 -31.85 -2.95 21.44
N VAL A 14 -31.99 -4.24 21.71
CA VAL A 14 -30.95 -5.25 21.40
C VAL A 14 -30.83 -5.45 19.89
N VAL A 15 -31.96 -5.57 19.18
CA VAL A 15 -31.99 -5.72 17.72
C VAL A 15 -31.37 -4.48 17.05
N ASN A 16 -31.69 -3.28 17.51
CA ASN A 16 -31.11 -2.05 16.98
C ASN A 16 -29.58 -1.99 17.20
N GLN A 17 -29.09 -2.36 18.39
CA GLN A 17 -27.65 -2.40 18.67
C GLN A 17 -26.91 -3.42 17.79
N VAL A 18 -27.47 -4.62 17.63
CA VAL A 18 -26.90 -5.66 16.77
C VAL A 18 -26.91 -5.20 15.30
N SER A 19 -28.00 -4.59 14.84
CA SER A 19 -28.10 -4.04 13.49
C SER A 19 -27.05 -2.97 13.22
N GLN A 20 -26.89 -1.99 14.11
CA GLN A 20 -25.88 -0.93 13.99
C GLN A 20 -24.47 -1.52 13.91
N TRP A 21 -24.18 -2.51 14.76
CA TRP A 21 -22.87 -3.16 14.76
C TRP A 21 -22.61 -3.95 13.47
N LEU A 22 -23.62 -4.61 12.91
CA LEU A 22 -23.53 -5.28 11.61
C LEU A 22 -23.24 -4.27 10.48
N CYS A 23 -23.92 -3.12 10.46
CA CYS A 23 -23.66 -2.07 9.47
C CYS A 23 -22.23 -1.53 9.53
N VAL A 24 -21.71 -1.25 10.74
CA VAL A 24 -20.32 -0.79 10.92
C VAL A 24 -19.32 -1.85 10.45
N ARG A 25 -19.59 -3.13 10.76
CA ARG A 25 -18.76 -4.26 10.32
C ARG A 25 -18.73 -4.38 8.80
N GLU A 26 -19.89 -4.32 8.16
CA GLU A 26 -20.02 -4.41 6.70
C GLU A 26 -19.26 -3.26 6.02
N SER A 27 -19.45 -2.03 6.49
CA SER A 27 -18.70 -0.86 6.00
C SER A 27 -17.18 -1.02 6.16
N TYR A 28 -16.72 -1.59 7.28
CA TYR A 28 -15.31 -1.85 7.50
C TYR A 28 -14.74 -2.90 6.53
N ILE A 29 -15.48 -3.98 6.28
CA ILE A 29 -15.06 -5.03 5.32
C ILE A 29 -14.93 -4.42 3.93
N HIS A 30 -15.93 -3.66 3.49
CA HIS A 30 -15.92 -2.97 2.21
C HIS A 30 -14.69 -2.05 2.08
N CYS A 31 -14.45 -1.20 3.09
CA CYS A 31 -13.29 -0.31 3.10
C CYS A 31 -11.96 -1.09 3.07
N LEU A 32 -11.88 -2.24 3.74
CA LEU A 32 -10.70 -3.09 3.70
C LEU A 32 -10.47 -3.67 2.30
N GLU A 33 -11.51 -4.14 1.62
CA GLU A 33 -11.44 -4.64 0.24
C GLU A 33 -11.02 -3.55 -0.75
N GLU A 34 -11.56 -2.33 -0.61
CA GLU A 34 -11.14 -1.17 -1.39
C GLU A 34 -9.65 -0.86 -1.19
N ASN A 35 -9.18 -0.81 0.06
CA ASN A 35 -7.78 -0.56 0.38
C ASN A 35 -6.85 -1.65 -0.17
N LEU A 36 -7.28 -2.91 -0.12
CA LEU A 36 -6.52 -4.04 -0.68
C LEU A 36 -6.43 -3.97 -2.20
N THR A 37 -7.50 -3.56 -2.86
CA THR A 37 -7.55 -3.37 -4.33
C THR A 37 -6.68 -2.20 -4.74
N ALA A 38 -6.75 -1.09 -4.00
CA ALA A 38 -5.89 0.07 -4.20
C ALA A 38 -4.42 -0.32 -4.01
N LEU A 39 -4.08 -1.03 -2.94
CA LEU A 39 -2.70 -1.46 -2.66
C LEU A 39 -2.12 -2.32 -3.78
N GLU A 40 -2.89 -3.29 -4.29
CA GLU A 40 -2.48 -4.14 -5.41
C GLU A 40 -2.17 -3.29 -6.66
N LYS A 41 -3.10 -2.43 -7.05
CA LYS A 41 -2.94 -1.54 -8.22
C LYS A 41 -1.74 -0.59 -8.06
N THR A 42 -1.61 0.05 -6.90
CA THR A 42 -0.52 1.00 -6.64
C THR A 42 0.83 0.29 -6.62
N MET A 43 0.90 -0.96 -6.17
CA MET A 43 2.12 -1.77 -6.23
C MET A 43 2.49 -2.13 -7.67
N ASP A 44 1.52 -2.46 -8.52
CA ASP A 44 1.76 -2.70 -9.96
C ASP A 44 2.32 -1.46 -10.66
N ASP A 45 1.76 -0.29 -10.38
CA ASP A 45 2.29 0.99 -10.88
C ASP A 45 3.73 1.24 -10.41
N LEU A 46 4.04 0.92 -9.14
CA LEU A 46 5.40 1.06 -8.60
C LEU A 46 6.39 0.09 -9.26
N LYS A 47 5.97 -1.15 -9.55
CA LYS A 47 6.77 -2.14 -10.29
C LYS A 47 7.10 -1.66 -11.70
N ALA A 48 6.09 -1.16 -12.42
CA ALA A 48 6.30 -0.61 -13.76
C ALA A 48 7.32 0.54 -13.74
N LYS A 49 7.22 1.45 -12.76
CA LYS A 49 8.19 2.54 -12.56
C LYS A 49 9.60 2.03 -12.22
N ARG A 50 9.70 0.99 -11.39
CA ARG A 50 10.97 0.34 -11.06
C ARG A 50 11.61 -0.22 -12.32
N ASP A 51 10.86 -0.95 -13.13
CA ASP A 51 11.36 -1.60 -14.34
C ASP A 51 11.81 -0.57 -15.38
N ASP A 52 11.07 0.52 -15.54
CA ASP A 52 11.47 1.67 -16.36
C ASP A 52 12.77 2.33 -15.89
N LEU A 53 12.89 2.56 -14.58
CA LEU A 53 14.09 3.16 -14.01
C LEU A 53 15.30 2.23 -14.16
N SER A 54 15.14 0.94 -13.86
CA SER A 54 16.19 -0.06 -14.02
C SER A 54 16.73 -0.09 -15.45
N ARG A 55 15.84 -0.14 -16.47
CA ARG A 55 16.24 -0.08 -17.88
C ARG A 55 16.97 1.21 -18.24
N LYS A 56 16.61 2.33 -17.61
CA LYS A 56 17.31 3.61 -17.84
C LYS A 56 18.69 3.60 -17.22
N VAL A 57 18.81 3.10 -15.99
CA VAL A 57 20.08 3.01 -15.26
C VAL A 57 21.06 2.12 -16.01
N GLU A 58 20.62 0.94 -16.45
CA GLU A 58 21.43 -0.01 -17.23
C GLU A 58 21.99 0.66 -18.51
N ARG A 59 21.15 1.36 -19.27
CA ARG A 59 21.59 2.09 -20.47
C ARG A 59 22.63 3.18 -20.20
N GLU A 60 22.58 3.85 -19.05
CA GLU A 60 23.59 4.85 -18.69
C GLU A 60 24.86 4.19 -18.15
N GLU A 61 24.75 3.04 -17.47
CA GLU A 61 25.89 2.23 -17.05
C GLU A 61 26.66 1.65 -18.24
N ASP A 62 25.95 1.20 -19.28
CA ASP A 62 26.55 0.77 -20.56
C ASP A 62 27.33 1.89 -21.26
N ARG A 63 26.99 3.15 -20.99
CA ARG A 63 27.71 4.34 -21.48
C ARG A 63 28.89 4.73 -20.59
N GLY A 64 29.19 3.94 -19.56
CA GLY A 64 30.29 4.15 -18.62
C GLY A 64 29.96 5.05 -17.44
N LEU A 65 28.70 5.48 -17.27
CA LEU A 65 28.29 6.23 -16.08
C LEU A 65 28.09 5.30 -14.89
N ARG A 66 28.30 5.81 -13.67
CA ARG A 66 28.03 5.02 -12.46
C ARG A 66 26.64 5.31 -11.94
N ARG A 67 25.92 4.25 -11.56
CA ARG A 67 24.65 4.36 -10.83
C ARG A 67 24.84 5.11 -9.50
N LEU A 68 23.89 5.99 -9.23
CA LEU A 68 23.83 6.71 -7.96
C LEU A 68 23.40 5.76 -6.83
N THR A 69 24.07 5.83 -5.68
CA THR A 69 23.74 5.03 -4.50
C THR A 69 22.28 5.16 -4.09
N GLN A 70 21.70 6.36 -4.19
CA GLN A 70 20.29 6.60 -3.88
C GLN A 70 19.33 5.81 -4.78
N ILE A 71 19.68 5.61 -6.06
CA ILE A 71 18.89 4.80 -6.99
C ILE A 71 18.94 3.34 -6.56
N GLN A 72 20.13 2.83 -6.20
CA GLN A 72 20.28 1.47 -5.71
C GLN A 72 19.45 1.22 -4.44
N VAL A 73 19.50 2.14 -3.47
CA VAL A 73 18.70 2.06 -2.24
C VAL A 73 17.21 2.04 -2.55
N TRP A 74 16.74 2.90 -3.46
CA TRP A 74 15.35 2.93 -3.86
C TRP A 74 14.89 1.62 -4.52
N LEU A 75 15.69 1.06 -5.44
CA LEU A 75 15.39 -0.24 -6.08
C LEU A 75 15.24 -1.36 -5.05
N THR A 76 16.18 -1.49 -4.12
CA THR A 76 16.13 -2.49 -3.05
C THR A 76 14.94 -2.29 -2.10
N TRP A 77 14.57 -1.04 -1.83
CA TRP A 77 13.36 -0.74 -1.05
C TRP A 77 12.09 -1.18 -1.76
N VAL A 78 11.97 -0.95 -3.07
CA VAL A 78 10.80 -1.41 -3.84
C VAL A 78 10.68 -2.93 -3.80
N GLU A 79 11.77 -3.67 -3.95
CA GLU A 79 11.77 -5.15 -3.82
C GLU A 79 11.32 -5.60 -2.42
N THR A 80 11.80 -4.91 -1.38
CA THR A 80 11.42 -5.21 0.01
C THR A 80 9.93 -4.97 0.26
N ILE A 81 9.37 -3.88 -0.26
CA ILE A 81 7.95 -3.58 -0.15
C ILE A 81 7.11 -4.56 -0.98
N ASP A 82 7.56 -4.93 -2.18
CA ASP A 82 6.89 -5.94 -3.02
C ASP A 82 6.69 -7.25 -2.26
N SER A 83 7.75 -7.77 -1.64
CA SER A 83 7.66 -8.98 -0.81
C SER A 83 6.62 -8.84 0.31
N GLN A 84 6.63 -7.71 1.02
CA GLN A 84 5.70 -7.47 2.12
C GLN A 84 4.25 -7.32 1.67
N VAL A 85 4.02 -6.70 0.50
CA VAL A 85 2.69 -6.60 -0.12
C VAL A 85 2.21 -7.97 -0.56
N ASN A 86 3.05 -8.78 -1.23
CA ASN A 86 2.68 -10.14 -1.62
C ASN A 86 2.30 -11.02 -0.42
N ASP A 87 3.07 -10.96 0.66
CA ASP A 87 2.73 -11.65 1.92
C ASP A 87 1.38 -11.20 2.46
N LEU A 88 1.11 -9.90 2.43
CA LEU A 88 -0.14 -9.32 2.92
C LEU A 88 -1.33 -9.72 2.05
N LEU A 89 -1.18 -9.70 0.72
CA LEU A 89 -2.20 -10.10 -0.23
C LEU A 89 -2.50 -11.61 -0.15
N SER A 90 -1.50 -12.44 0.15
CA SER A 90 -1.72 -13.88 0.39
C SER A 90 -2.69 -14.16 1.54
N GLY A 91 -2.75 -13.25 2.53
CA GLY A 91 -3.66 -13.32 3.67
C GLY A 91 -5.08 -12.79 3.41
N ARG A 92 -5.34 -12.16 2.26
CA ARG A 92 -6.58 -11.43 1.92
C ARG A 92 -7.85 -12.22 2.26
N ASN A 93 -8.02 -13.38 1.63
CA ASN A 93 -9.26 -14.16 1.75
C ASN A 93 -9.46 -14.68 3.17
N THR A 94 -8.38 -15.03 3.87
CA THR A 94 -8.44 -15.53 5.24
C THR A 94 -8.95 -14.46 6.20
N GLU A 95 -8.50 -13.21 6.04
CA GLU A 95 -8.91 -12.12 6.92
C GLU A 95 -10.30 -11.57 6.58
N ILE A 96 -10.67 -11.50 5.30
CA ILE A 96 -12.04 -11.15 4.90
C ILE A 96 -13.03 -12.19 5.47
N GLN A 97 -12.76 -13.49 5.30
CA GLN A 97 -13.63 -14.54 5.87
C GLN A 97 -13.74 -14.47 7.40
N ARG A 98 -12.65 -14.13 8.11
CA ARG A 98 -12.67 -13.92 9.57
C ARG A 98 -13.61 -12.79 9.99
N LEU A 99 -13.78 -11.78 9.16
CA LEU A 99 -14.69 -10.65 9.40
C LEU A 99 -16.14 -10.98 9.05
N CYS A 100 -16.38 -11.77 7.99
CA CYS A 100 -17.72 -12.13 7.51
C CYS A 100 -18.43 -13.18 8.39
N LEU A 101 -17.71 -14.15 8.96
CA LEU A 101 -18.31 -15.27 9.71
C LEU A 101 -18.71 -14.90 11.15
N CYS A 102 -19.53 -13.85 11.32
CA CYS A 102 -20.06 -13.38 12.62
C CYS A 102 -19.05 -13.61 13.75
N GLY A 103 -17.85 -13.02 13.64
CA GLY A 103 -16.71 -13.31 14.51
C GLY A 103 -16.97 -12.94 15.97
N PHE A 104 -17.79 -13.74 16.67
CA PHE A 104 -18.17 -13.59 18.08
C PHE A 104 -16.98 -13.75 19.03
N CYS A 105 -15.78 -14.06 18.51
CA CYS A 105 -14.56 -14.20 19.28
C CYS A 105 -13.65 -12.97 19.16
N SER A 106 -13.39 -12.28 20.29
CA SER A 106 -12.51 -11.10 20.38
C SER A 106 -11.12 -11.29 19.72
N LYS A 107 -10.57 -12.51 19.74
CA LYS A 107 -9.25 -12.81 19.17
C LYS A 107 -9.21 -12.73 17.64
N SER A 108 -10.26 -13.13 16.92
CA SER A 108 -10.30 -13.00 15.45
C SER A 108 -10.46 -11.54 15.06
N LEU A 109 -11.35 -10.79 15.73
CA LEU A 109 -11.56 -9.36 15.47
C LEU A 109 -10.26 -8.54 15.67
N LYS A 110 -9.50 -8.80 16.74
CA LYS A 110 -8.20 -8.13 16.98
C LYS A 110 -7.16 -8.46 15.90
N LYS A 111 -7.18 -9.66 15.32
CA LYS A 111 -6.27 -10.03 14.23
C LYS A 111 -6.64 -9.27 12.95
N SER A 112 -7.92 -9.27 12.59
CA SER A 112 -8.41 -8.61 11.37
C SER A 112 -8.23 -7.09 11.43
N TYR A 113 -8.43 -6.47 12.60
CA TYR A 113 -8.13 -5.04 12.78
C TYR A 113 -6.63 -4.73 12.57
N ARG A 114 -5.73 -5.55 13.13
CA ARG A 114 -4.28 -5.39 12.93
C ARG A 114 -3.90 -5.58 11.46
N TYR A 115 -4.54 -6.53 10.78
CA TYR A 115 -4.37 -6.73 9.35
C TYR A 115 -4.78 -5.49 8.56
N GLY A 116 -5.98 -4.95 8.77
CA GLY A 116 -6.44 -3.74 8.09
C GLY A 116 -5.54 -2.52 8.34
N LYS A 117 -5.04 -2.35 9.57
CA LYS A 117 -4.04 -1.31 9.87
C LYS A 117 -2.76 -1.49 9.05
N ARG A 118 -2.27 -2.74 8.91
CA ARG A 118 -1.08 -3.04 8.11
C ARG A 118 -1.32 -2.73 6.63
N VAL A 119 -2.49 -3.07 6.08
CA VAL A 119 -2.87 -2.74 4.69
C VAL A 119 -2.79 -1.23 4.46
N PHE A 120 -3.40 -0.45 5.34
CA PHE A 120 -3.41 1.01 5.23
C PHE A 120 -2.02 1.63 5.36
N THR A 121 -1.18 1.13 6.27
CA THR A 121 0.20 1.58 6.40
C THR A 121 1.01 1.26 5.14
N MET A 122 0.89 0.05 4.59
CA MET A 122 1.58 -0.34 3.36
C MET A 122 1.17 0.52 2.17
N LEU A 123 -0.12 0.82 2.03
CA LEU A 123 -0.60 1.69 0.95
C LEU A 123 0.10 3.06 0.97
N LYS A 124 0.21 3.67 2.15
CA LYS A 124 0.94 4.94 2.31
C LYS A 124 2.43 4.83 1.99
N GLU A 125 3.07 3.73 2.36
CA GLU A 125 4.48 3.51 2.03
C GLU A 125 4.71 3.41 0.52
N VAL A 126 3.84 2.68 -0.19
CA VAL A 126 3.90 2.57 -1.66
C VAL A 126 3.64 3.95 -2.32
N GLU A 127 2.62 4.70 -1.88
CA GLU A 127 2.33 6.06 -2.37
C GLU A 127 3.51 7.02 -2.17
N ASN A 128 4.18 6.94 -1.02
CA ASN A 128 5.38 7.73 -0.74
C ASN A 128 6.53 7.37 -1.69
N LEU A 129 6.73 6.08 -1.99
CA LEU A 129 7.78 5.65 -2.91
C LEU A 129 7.53 6.13 -4.34
N ILE A 130 6.28 6.06 -4.80
CA ILE A 130 5.85 6.62 -6.09
C ILE A 130 6.16 8.12 -6.16
N SER A 131 5.94 8.84 -5.06
CA SER A 131 6.23 10.27 -4.94
C SER A 131 7.74 10.55 -4.98
N MET A 132 8.56 9.74 -4.30
CA MET A 132 10.02 9.83 -4.37
C MET A 132 10.55 9.60 -5.79
N THR A 133 9.96 8.67 -6.56
CA THR A 133 10.34 8.45 -7.98
C THR A 133 10.12 9.69 -8.82
N LEU A 134 9.04 10.45 -8.58
CA LEU A 134 8.78 11.69 -9.29
C LEU A 134 9.87 12.73 -8.98
N ILE A 135 10.22 12.90 -7.71
CA ILE A 135 11.28 13.82 -7.28
C ILE A 135 12.64 13.44 -7.89
N ALA A 136 13.01 12.15 -7.86
CA ALA A 136 14.23 11.66 -8.49
C ALA A 136 14.23 11.87 -10.01
N ARG A 137 13.07 11.69 -10.67
CA ARG A 137 12.90 11.95 -12.12
C ARG A 137 13.07 13.43 -12.45
N PHE A 138 12.54 14.35 -11.65
CA PHE A 138 12.78 15.80 -11.80
C PHE A 138 14.25 16.17 -11.59
N GLY A 139 14.91 15.60 -10.57
CA GLY A 139 16.33 15.81 -10.31
C GLY A 139 17.23 15.30 -11.43
N ILE A 140 16.97 14.11 -11.95
CA ILE A 140 17.73 13.51 -13.07
C ILE A 140 17.47 14.27 -14.37
N LEU A 141 16.23 14.70 -14.65
CA LEU A 141 15.94 15.54 -15.82
C LEU A 141 16.66 16.90 -15.74
N SER A 142 16.70 17.52 -14.56
CA SER A 142 17.45 18.76 -14.33
C SER A 142 18.97 18.57 -14.51
N LEU A 143 19.53 17.49 -13.98
CA LEU A 143 20.94 17.13 -14.17
C LEU A 143 21.27 16.84 -15.63
N LEU A 144 20.45 16.04 -16.32
CA LEU A 144 20.64 15.74 -17.74
C LEU A 144 20.48 17.00 -18.61
N ALA A 145 19.53 17.88 -18.30
CA ALA A 145 19.38 19.17 -18.98
C ALA A 145 20.61 20.06 -18.76
N SER A 146 21.16 20.07 -17.54
CA SER A 146 22.36 20.84 -17.21
C SER A 146 23.61 20.27 -17.90
N ILE A 147 23.74 18.94 -17.99
CA ILE A 147 24.82 18.28 -18.73
C ILE A 147 24.71 18.56 -20.23
N LEU A 148 23.50 18.46 -20.81
CA LEU A 148 23.28 18.81 -22.22
C LEU A 148 23.57 20.29 -22.49
N PHE A 149 23.16 21.19 -21.60
CA PHE A 149 23.42 22.62 -21.71
C PHE A 149 24.92 22.95 -21.62
N LEU A 150 25.67 22.29 -20.74
CA LEU A 150 27.11 22.43 -20.64
C LEU A 150 27.84 21.90 -21.88
N ASN A 151 27.41 20.77 -22.44
CA ASN A 151 27.97 20.23 -23.67
C ASN A 151 27.69 21.15 -24.88
N PHE A 152 26.47 21.69 -24.97
CA PHE A 152 26.10 22.65 -26.01
C PHE A 152 26.92 23.95 -25.91
N SER A 153 27.05 24.51 -24.70
CA SER A 153 27.85 25.72 -24.48
C SER A 153 29.35 25.51 -24.72
N ALA A 154 29.86 24.29 -24.60
CA ALA A 154 31.24 23.95 -24.94
C ALA A 154 31.47 23.84 -26.46
N GLN A 155 30.45 23.49 -27.24
CA GLN A 155 30.52 23.38 -28.70
C GLN A 155 30.44 24.74 -29.42
N ASP A 156 29.77 25.75 -28.82
CA ASP A 156 29.68 27.12 -29.37
C ASP A 156 30.92 28.00 -29.13
N LYS A 157 31.98 27.47 -28.48
CA LYS A 157 33.23 28.20 -28.20
C LYS A 157 34.42 27.81 -29.09
N VAL A 158 34.17 27.13 -30.20
CA VAL A 158 35.16 26.77 -31.24
C VAL A 158 34.81 27.48 -32.53
#